data_AF-A0A1V6TRS7-F1
#
_entry.id   AF-A0A1V6TRS7-F1
#
_cell.length_a   1.000
_cell.length_b   1.000
_cell.length_c   1.000
_cell.angle_alpha   90.00
_cell.angle_beta   90.00
_cell.angle_gamma   90.00
#
_symmetry.space_group_name_H-M   'P 1'
#
loop_
_entity.id
_entity.type
_entity.pdbx_description
1 polymer ?
#
loop_
_entity_poly.entity_id
_entity_poly.type
_entity_poly.pdbx_seq_one_letter_code
_entity_poly.pdbx_strand_id
1 'polypeptide(L)'
;REVEGYYVFCKTEVINGRAVLQWNQPMTDGAMSGRLRNLGEIHGLLQSMFAHRFRYGGGKMLNESSAVSEAQQNLIMKHADTRTFLNHYLPRHIDTDMQNVMNGRESNKSLMRAITRMSRWIDKRRPRHLTSEQRASLREHPEYVEATRRMKEQAEECKYDP
;
A
#
# COMPACT_ATOMS: atom_id res chain seq x y z
N ARG A 1 4.70 30.86 -4.63
CA ARG A 1 6.18 30.77 -4.71
C ARG A 1 6.80 30.15 -3.46
N GLU A 2 6.05 29.92 -2.36
CA GLU A 2 6.60 29.42 -1.08
C GLU A 2 6.90 27.91 -1.01
N VAL A 3 6.32 27.10 -1.90
CA VAL A 3 6.41 25.62 -1.85
C VAL A 3 7.48 25.00 -2.76
N GLU A 4 8.24 25.80 -3.52
CA GLU A 4 9.22 25.29 -4.51
C GLU A 4 10.40 24.50 -3.88
N GLY A 5 10.59 24.57 -2.56
CA GLY A 5 11.62 23.82 -1.83
C GLY A 5 11.10 22.65 -1.00
N TYR A 6 9.79 22.35 -1.03
CA TYR A 6 9.18 21.39 -0.11
C TYR A 6 8.99 20.02 -0.76
N TYR A 7 9.30 18.97 0.00
CA TYR A 7 9.02 17.60 -0.37
C TYR A 7 7.58 17.24 0.00
N VAL A 8 6.81 16.73 -0.97
CA VAL A 8 5.45 16.18 -0.74
C VAL A 8 5.47 15.09 0.34
N PHE A 9 6.52 14.27 0.35
CA PHE A 9 6.81 13.32 1.42
C PHE A 9 8.06 13.79 2.17
N CYS A 10 7.87 14.73 3.07
CA CYS A 10 8.94 15.26 3.90
C CYS A 10 9.30 14.30 5.05
N LYS A 11 10.51 14.47 5.58
CA LYS A 11 10.97 13.73 6.75
C LYS A 11 10.17 14.18 7.98
N THR A 12 9.84 13.22 8.84
CA THR A 12 9.17 13.47 10.13
C THR A 12 10.09 13.02 11.25
N GLU A 13 10.37 13.89 12.22
CA GLU A 13 11.22 13.57 13.37
C GLU A 13 10.55 13.94 14.68
N VAL A 14 10.92 13.25 15.76
CA VAL A 14 10.53 13.65 17.11
C VAL A 14 11.66 14.46 17.71
N ILE A 15 11.45 15.76 17.86
CA ILE A 15 12.41 16.70 18.46
C ILE A 15 11.81 17.17 19.78
N ASN A 16 12.51 16.92 20.89
CA ASN A 16 12.04 17.28 22.24
C ASN A 16 10.61 16.77 22.54
N GLY A 17 10.28 15.56 22.08
CA GLY A 17 8.95 14.94 22.29
C GLY A 17 7.85 15.41 21.34
N ARG A 18 8.13 16.37 20.44
CA ARG A 18 7.19 16.87 19.44
C ARG A 18 7.49 16.32 18.05
N ALA A 19 6.45 15.93 17.33
CA ALA A 19 6.59 15.54 15.92
C ALA A 19 6.76 16.81 15.07
N VAL A 20 7.81 16.86 14.27
CA VAL A 20 8.16 18.01 13.42
C VAL A 20 8.28 17.55 11.97
N LEU A 21 7.67 18.30 11.05
CA LEU A 21 7.82 18.12 9.61
C LEU A 21 9.04 18.90 9.13
N GLN A 22 9.97 18.19 8.49
CA GLN A 22 11.16 18.81 7.88
C GLN A 22 10.87 19.00 6.39
N TRP A 23 10.08 20.00 6.03
CA TRP A 23 9.57 20.19 4.66
C TRP A 23 10.64 20.22 3.58
N ASN A 24 11.83 20.73 3.90
CA ASN A 24 13.00 20.82 3.02
C ASN A 24 13.88 19.55 3.02
N GLN A 25 13.50 18.50 3.75
CA GLN A 25 14.20 17.21 3.76
C GLN A 25 13.26 16.10 3.27
N PRO A 26 13.73 15.20 2.39
CA PRO A 26 12.91 14.09 1.94
C PRO A 26 12.75 13.04 3.04
N MET A 27 11.60 12.40 3.07
CA MET A 27 11.44 11.15 3.81
C MET A 27 12.49 10.14 3.36
N THR A 28 13.07 9.40 4.31
CA THR A 28 14.05 8.36 3.99
C THR A 28 13.36 7.11 3.42
N ASP A 29 14.09 6.37 2.58
CA ASP A 29 13.60 5.09 2.03
C ASP A 29 13.24 4.09 3.13
N GLY A 30 14.01 4.08 4.22
CA GLY A 30 13.74 3.26 5.40
C GLY A 30 12.42 3.62 6.08
N ALA A 31 12.13 4.92 6.23
CA ALA A 31 10.87 5.38 6.80
C ALA A 31 9.67 5.01 5.91
N MET A 32 9.76 5.22 4.60
CA MET A 32 8.72 4.83 3.65
C MET A 32 8.48 3.30 3.67
N SER A 33 9.57 2.52 3.60
CA SER A 33 9.51 1.06 3.64
C SER A 33 8.92 0.54 4.95
N GLY A 34 9.29 1.15 6.08
CA GLY A 34 8.71 0.84 7.39
C GLY A 34 7.20 1.12 7.44
N ARG A 35 6.76 2.28 6.94
CA ARG A 35 5.33 2.64 6.88
C ARG A 35 4.52 1.65 6.04
N LEU A 36 5.04 1.25 4.87
CA LEU A 36 4.37 0.28 4.00
C LEU A 36 4.30 -1.12 4.63
N ARG A 37 5.35 -1.55 5.32
CA ARG A 37 5.34 -2.81 6.07
C ARG A 37 4.26 -2.80 7.15
N ASN A 38 4.23 -1.75 7.97
CA ASN A 38 3.22 -1.57 9.02
C ASN A 38 1.80 -1.56 8.45
N LEU A 39 1.58 -0.88 7.31
CA LEU A 39 0.28 -0.89 6.62
C LEU A 39 -0.16 -2.32 6.26
N GLY A 40 0.74 -3.12 5.68
CA GLY A 40 0.45 -4.50 5.31
C GLY A 40 0.15 -5.39 6.51
N GLU A 41 0.89 -5.19 7.59
CA GLU A 41 0.67 -5.86 8.88
C GLU A 41 -0.70 -5.53 9.47
N ILE A 42 -1.07 -4.24 9.52
CA ILE A 42 -2.38 -3.80 10.03
C ILE A 42 -3.51 -4.40 9.18
N HIS A 43 -3.33 -4.49 7.86
CA HIS A 43 -4.29 -5.13 6.96
C HIS A 43 -4.31 -6.66 7.06
N GLY A 44 -3.39 -7.25 7.83
CA GLY A 44 -3.26 -8.70 8.01
C GLY A 44 -2.77 -9.43 6.77
N LEU A 45 -2.05 -8.76 5.88
CA LEU A 45 -1.47 -9.41 4.71
C LEU A 45 -0.40 -10.41 5.15
N LEU A 46 -0.47 -11.64 4.65
CA LEU A 46 0.50 -12.70 4.99
C LEU A 46 1.91 -12.36 4.50
N GLN A 47 2.00 -11.60 3.41
CA GLN A 47 3.25 -11.22 2.78
C GLN A 47 3.54 -9.74 3.07
N SER A 48 4.81 -9.42 3.33
CA SER A 48 5.24 -8.04 3.60
C SER A 48 4.86 -7.10 2.46
N MET A 49 4.26 -5.96 2.79
CA MET A 49 3.97 -4.89 1.85
C MET A 49 5.20 -4.00 1.63
N PHE A 50 5.51 -3.70 0.36
CA PHE A 50 6.58 -2.82 -0.06
C PHE A 50 6.23 -2.13 -1.37
N ALA A 51 6.89 -1.00 -1.67
CA ALA A 51 6.49 -0.09 -2.75
C ALA A 51 6.41 -0.78 -4.12
N HIS A 52 7.33 -1.68 -4.42
CA HIS A 52 7.39 -2.33 -5.71
C HIS A 52 6.19 -3.26 -6.00
N ARG A 53 5.44 -3.70 -4.97
CA ARG A 53 4.18 -4.44 -5.17
C ARG A 53 3.13 -3.65 -5.94
N PHE A 54 3.12 -2.32 -5.78
CA PHE A 54 2.24 -1.45 -6.56
C PHE A 54 2.63 -1.44 -8.05
N ARG A 55 3.92 -1.60 -8.38
CA ARG A 55 4.35 -1.72 -9.77
C ARG A 55 3.95 -3.06 -10.39
N TYR A 56 3.99 -4.16 -9.64
CA TYR A 56 3.46 -5.44 -10.13
C TYR A 56 1.95 -5.35 -10.44
N GLY A 57 1.17 -4.84 -9.48
CA GLY A 57 -0.29 -4.70 -9.68
C GLY A 57 -0.64 -3.68 -10.77
N GLY A 58 -0.03 -2.51 -10.74
CA GLY A 58 -0.25 -1.45 -11.73
C GLY A 58 0.20 -1.86 -13.13
N GLY A 59 1.39 -2.45 -13.25
CA GLY A 59 1.90 -2.96 -14.53
C GLY A 59 0.98 -3.99 -15.17
N LYS A 60 0.39 -4.89 -14.36
CA LYS A 60 -0.65 -5.82 -14.80
C LYS A 60 -1.89 -5.08 -15.31
N MET A 61 -2.41 -4.11 -14.55
CA MET A 61 -3.59 -3.34 -14.97
C MET A 61 -3.35 -2.58 -16.28
N LEU A 62 -2.14 -2.06 -16.49
CA LEU A 62 -1.74 -1.44 -17.75
C LEU A 62 -1.73 -2.46 -18.89
N ASN A 63 -1.20 -3.68 -18.66
CA ASN A 63 -1.15 -4.76 -19.65
C ASN A 63 -2.54 -5.22 -20.12
N GLU A 64 -3.50 -5.26 -19.20
CA GLU A 64 -4.86 -5.72 -19.46
C GLU A 64 -5.77 -4.61 -20.03
N SER A 65 -5.30 -3.36 -20.03
CA SER A 65 -6.04 -2.21 -20.50
C SER A 65 -5.99 -2.12 -22.02
N SER A 66 -7.14 -1.99 -22.66
CA SER A 66 -7.22 -1.64 -24.09
C SER A 66 -6.79 -0.20 -24.39
N ALA A 67 -6.69 0.65 -23.36
CA ALA A 67 -6.33 2.07 -23.51
C ALA A 67 -4.82 2.33 -23.48
N VAL A 68 -4.00 1.33 -23.15
CA VAL A 68 -2.55 1.48 -23.00
C VAL A 68 -1.83 0.49 -23.91
N SER A 69 -1.10 1.00 -24.90
CA SER A 69 -0.25 0.17 -25.76
C SER A 69 0.96 -0.38 -24.99
N GLU A 70 1.58 -1.44 -25.50
CA GLU A 70 2.82 -1.99 -24.94
C GLU A 70 3.94 -0.94 -24.84
N ALA A 71 4.07 -0.07 -25.85
CA ALA A 71 5.06 1.01 -25.84
C ALA A 71 4.79 2.02 -24.71
N GLN A 72 3.53 2.42 -24.51
CA GLN A 72 3.14 3.31 -23.40
C GLN A 72 3.32 2.64 -22.04
N GLN A 73 2.98 1.35 -21.92
CA GLN A 73 3.20 0.58 -20.71
C GLN A 73 4.69 0.57 -20.35
N ASN A 74 5.57 0.27 -21.30
CA ASN A 74 7.02 0.25 -21.05
C ASN A 74 7.55 1.65 -20.73
N LEU A 75 7.02 2.72 -21.35
CA LEU A 75 7.37 4.10 -20.98
C LEU A 75 6.97 4.44 -19.54
N ILE A 76 5.71 4.17 -19.15
CA ILE A 76 5.19 4.38 -17.79
C ILE A 76 5.99 3.56 -16.77
N MET A 77 6.32 2.32 -17.14
CA MET A 77 7.08 1.41 -16.30
C MET A 77 8.59 1.67 -16.36
N LYS A 78 9.05 2.64 -17.14
CA LYS A 78 10.47 2.97 -17.36
C LYS A 78 11.30 1.72 -17.74
N HIS A 79 10.76 0.88 -18.61
CA HIS A 79 11.42 -0.29 -19.17
C HIS A 79 11.98 0.04 -20.55
N ALA A 80 13.24 -0.32 -20.79
CA ALA A 80 13.87 -0.19 -22.10
C ALA A 80 13.46 -1.32 -23.06
N ASP A 81 13.07 -2.48 -22.53
CA ASP A 81 12.65 -3.66 -23.27
C ASP A 81 11.43 -4.31 -22.56
N THR A 82 10.43 -4.69 -23.35
CA THR A 82 9.24 -5.42 -22.88
C THR A 82 9.58 -6.72 -22.15
N ARG A 83 10.73 -7.34 -22.46
CA ARG A 83 11.24 -8.52 -21.74
C ARG A 83 11.37 -8.28 -20.24
N THR A 84 11.70 -7.06 -19.80
CA THR A 84 11.73 -6.72 -18.38
C THR A 84 10.35 -6.89 -17.75
N PHE A 85 9.30 -6.43 -18.43
CA PHE A 85 7.92 -6.63 -17.97
C PHE A 85 7.56 -8.11 -17.93
N LEU A 86 7.77 -8.83 -19.03
CA LEU A 86 7.41 -10.25 -19.15
C LEU A 86 8.11 -11.13 -18.11
N ASN A 87 9.38 -10.84 -17.79
CA ASN A 87 10.17 -11.65 -16.88
C ASN A 87 9.89 -11.37 -15.40
N HIS A 88 9.63 -10.10 -15.04
CA HIS A 88 9.60 -9.67 -13.64
C HIS A 88 8.26 -9.11 -13.16
N TYR A 89 7.41 -8.60 -14.06
CA TYR A 89 6.19 -7.90 -13.68
C TYR A 89 4.90 -8.61 -14.10
N LEU A 90 4.93 -9.36 -15.20
CA LEU A 90 3.80 -10.19 -15.60
C LEU A 90 3.55 -11.25 -14.50
N PRO A 91 2.36 -11.29 -13.88
CA PRO A 91 2.06 -12.27 -12.86
C PRO A 91 2.27 -13.69 -13.38
N ARG A 92 2.98 -14.52 -12.61
CA ARG A 92 3.20 -15.93 -12.95
C ARG A 92 1.95 -16.81 -12.72
N HIS A 93 1.01 -16.32 -11.93
CA HIS A 93 -0.29 -16.94 -11.78
C HIS A 93 -1.20 -16.44 -12.90
N ILE A 94 -1.61 -17.35 -13.77
CA ILE A 94 -2.63 -17.10 -14.78
C ILE A 94 -3.96 -16.97 -14.03
N ASP A 95 -4.52 -15.77 -14.04
CA ASP A 95 -5.86 -15.51 -13.48
C ASP A 95 -6.89 -15.21 -14.56
N THR A 96 -6.62 -15.65 -15.78
CA THR A 96 -7.62 -15.79 -16.82
C THR A 96 -8.56 -16.95 -16.47
N ASP A 97 -9.85 -16.76 -16.72
CA ASP A 97 -10.85 -17.82 -16.58
C ASP A 97 -10.73 -18.83 -17.73
N MET A 98 -9.70 -19.68 -17.64
CA MET A 98 -9.35 -20.63 -18.70
C MET A 98 -10.50 -21.57 -19.04
N GLN A 99 -11.32 -21.95 -18.06
CA GLN A 99 -12.44 -22.85 -18.30
C GLN A 99 -13.50 -22.22 -19.20
N ASN A 100 -13.93 -20.99 -18.90
CA ASN A 100 -14.91 -20.33 -19.76
C ASN A 100 -14.32 -19.98 -21.13
N VAL A 101 -13.06 -19.54 -21.18
CA VAL A 101 -12.35 -19.28 -22.45
C VAL A 101 -12.30 -20.53 -23.35
N MET A 102 -11.88 -21.67 -22.82
CA MET A 102 -11.78 -22.93 -23.58
C MET A 102 -13.15 -23.45 -24.06
N ASN A 103 -14.23 -23.07 -23.36
CA ASN A 103 -15.59 -23.40 -23.72
C ASN A 103 -16.26 -22.35 -24.64
N GLY A 104 -15.52 -21.33 -25.10
CA GLY A 104 -16.07 -20.25 -25.93
C GLY A 104 -17.08 -19.35 -25.19
N ARG A 105 -17.02 -19.33 -23.86
CA ARG A 105 -17.89 -18.53 -22.98
C ARG A 105 -17.16 -17.28 -22.52
N GLU A 106 -17.93 -16.27 -22.11
CA GLU A 106 -17.35 -15.07 -21.51
C GLU A 106 -16.62 -15.39 -20.20
N SER A 107 -15.44 -14.81 -20.03
CA SER A 107 -14.63 -14.97 -18.81
C SER A 107 -15.28 -14.24 -17.62
N ASN A 108 -15.36 -14.93 -16.48
CA ASN A 108 -15.80 -14.34 -15.23
C ASN A 108 -14.65 -13.55 -14.55
N LYS A 109 -14.31 -12.39 -15.13
CA LYS A 109 -13.21 -11.54 -14.66
C LYS A 109 -13.36 -11.09 -13.21
N SER A 110 -14.59 -10.87 -12.73
CA SER A 110 -14.85 -10.42 -11.36
C SER A 110 -14.54 -11.52 -10.35
N LEU A 111 -14.95 -12.77 -10.62
CA LEU A 111 -14.60 -13.92 -9.81
C LEU A 111 -13.10 -14.13 -9.80
N MET A 112 -12.46 -14.14 -10.99
CA MET A 112 -11.02 -14.36 -11.09
C MET A 112 -10.24 -13.33 -10.28
N ARG A 113 -10.57 -12.04 -10.41
CA ARG A 113 -9.96 -10.96 -9.61
C ARG A 113 -10.20 -11.16 -8.10
N ALA A 114 -11.40 -11.60 -7.71
CA ALA A 114 -11.73 -11.81 -6.29
C ALA A 114 -10.94 -12.97 -5.65
N ILE A 115 -10.61 -14.01 -6.41
CA ILE A 115 -9.83 -15.16 -5.93
C ILE A 115 -8.31 -14.95 -6.05
N THR A 116 -7.84 -14.07 -6.94
CA THR A 116 -6.40 -13.81 -7.14
C THR A 116 -5.88 -12.55 -6.46
N ARG A 117 -6.76 -11.70 -5.90
CA ARG A 117 -6.34 -10.52 -5.12
C ARG A 117 -5.47 -10.89 -3.92
N MET A 118 -4.53 -10.01 -3.59
CA MET A 118 -3.63 -10.18 -2.44
C MET A 118 -4.37 -10.40 -1.11
N SER A 119 -5.55 -9.79 -0.93
CA SER A 119 -6.35 -9.96 0.28
C SER A 119 -6.93 -11.38 0.45
N ARG A 120 -6.89 -12.23 -0.58
CA ARG A 120 -7.19 -13.66 -0.45
C ARG A 120 -6.20 -14.35 0.49
N TRP A 121 -4.96 -13.87 0.49
CA TRP A 121 -3.83 -14.36 1.28
C TRP A 121 -3.67 -13.57 2.58
N ILE A 122 -4.76 -13.12 3.18
CA ILE A 122 -4.73 -12.56 4.53
C ILE A 122 -4.40 -13.69 5.52
N ASP A 123 -3.51 -13.40 6.46
CA ASP A 123 -3.20 -14.30 7.55
C ASP A 123 -4.42 -14.44 8.47
N LYS A 124 -5.02 -15.62 8.47
CA LYS A 124 -6.18 -15.95 9.31
C LYS A 124 -5.84 -16.10 10.79
N ARG A 125 -4.57 -16.30 11.13
CA ARG A 125 -4.10 -16.46 12.53
C ARG A 125 -3.97 -15.12 13.25
N ARG A 126 -3.91 -14.02 12.51
CA ARG A 126 -3.83 -12.68 13.10
C ARG A 126 -5.19 -12.27 13.65
N PRO A 127 -5.30 -11.85 14.93
CA PRO A 127 -6.54 -11.30 15.48
C PRO A 127 -6.97 -10.06 14.70
N ARG A 128 -8.14 -10.12 14.03
CA ARG A 128 -8.68 -9.01 13.21
C ARG A 128 -9.85 -8.30 13.85
N HIS A 129 -10.54 -9.00 14.75
CA HIS A 129 -11.71 -8.50 15.43
C HIS A 129 -11.49 -8.69 16.92
N LEU A 130 -11.68 -7.60 17.65
CA LEU A 130 -11.77 -7.62 19.09
C LEU A 130 -13.23 -7.83 19.45
N THR A 131 -13.50 -8.66 20.45
CA THR A 131 -14.83 -8.71 21.07
C THR A 131 -15.16 -7.36 21.71
N SER A 132 -16.43 -7.13 22.04
CA SER A 132 -16.84 -5.90 22.73
C SER A 132 -16.08 -5.70 24.04
N GLU A 133 -15.87 -6.79 24.80
CA GLU A 133 -15.14 -6.81 26.07
C GLU A 133 -13.66 -6.50 25.87
N GLN A 134 -13.01 -7.13 24.88
CA GLN A 134 -11.60 -6.85 24.56
C GLN A 134 -11.41 -5.40 24.11
N ARG A 135 -12.36 -4.87 23.32
CA ARG A 135 -12.33 -3.47 22.88
C ARG A 135 -12.53 -2.51 24.04
N ALA A 136 -13.42 -2.81 24.99
CA ALA A 136 -13.62 -2.01 26.19
C ALA A 136 -12.35 -2.00 27.05
N SER A 137 -11.78 -3.18 27.32
CA SER A 137 -10.53 -3.32 28.06
C SER A 137 -9.37 -2.57 27.41
N LEU A 138 -9.22 -2.64 26.09
CA LEU A 138 -8.18 -1.88 25.37
C LEU A 138 -8.36 -0.37 25.46
N ARG A 139 -9.60 0.13 25.50
CA ARG A 139 -9.87 1.57 25.64
C ARG A 139 -9.50 2.12 27.00
N GLU A 140 -9.47 1.26 28.02
CA GLU A 140 -9.04 1.60 29.38
C GLU A 140 -7.54 1.34 29.60
N HIS A 141 -6.88 0.63 28.68
CA HIS A 141 -5.47 0.29 28.81
C HIS A 141 -4.59 1.55 28.85
N PRO A 142 -3.71 1.71 29.86
CA PRO A 142 -2.93 2.95 30.06
C PRO A 142 -2.14 3.38 28.82
N GLU A 143 -1.51 2.44 28.13
CA GLU A 143 -0.75 2.74 26.90
C GLU A 143 -1.62 3.27 25.76
N TYR A 144 -2.83 2.73 25.60
CA TYR A 144 -3.75 3.16 24.54
C TYR A 144 -4.29 4.56 24.83
N VAL A 145 -4.67 4.82 26.08
CA VAL A 145 -5.14 6.13 26.53
C VAL A 145 -4.06 7.18 26.31
N GLU A 146 -2.83 6.90 26.75
CA GLU A 146 -1.71 7.82 26.59
C GLU A 146 -1.34 8.05 25.12
N ALA A 147 -1.33 6.99 24.29
CA ALA A 147 -1.10 7.12 22.86
C ALA A 147 -2.18 7.97 22.17
N THR A 148 -3.45 7.78 22.55
CA THR A 148 -4.58 8.56 22.02
C THR A 148 -4.49 10.03 22.43
N ARG A 149 -4.12 10.31 23.68
CA ARG A 149 -3.88 11.67 24.19
C ARG A 149 -2.79 12.36 23.39
N ARG A 150 -1.61 11.73 23.26
CA ARG A 150 -0.48 12.25 22.48
C ARG A 150 -0.85 12.51 21.02
N MET A 151 -1.57 11.59 20.39
CA MET A 151 -2.01 11.74 19.00
C MET A 151 -2.90 12.98 18.82
N LYS A 152 -3.85 13.22 19.74
CA LYS A 152 -4.74 14.39 19.69
C LYS A 152 -3.97 15.70 19.89
N GLU A 153 -3.07 15.74 20.86
CA GLU A 153 -2.21 16.91 21.11
C GLU A 153 -1.36 17.25 19.89
N GLN A 154 -0.71 16.24 19.29
CA GLN A 154 0.06 16.40 18.06
C GLN A 154 -0.80 16.84 16.86
N ALA A 155 -2.03 16.32 16.73
CA ALA A 155 -2.91 16.67 15.63
C ALA A 155 -3.36 18.15 15.67
N GLU A 156 -3.57 18.71 16.87
CA GLU A 156 -3.87 20.14 17.01
C GLU A 156 -2.65 21.02 16.72
N GLU A 157 -1.44 20.60 17.13
CA GLU A 157 -0.19 21.32 16.82
C GLU A 157 0.13 21.30 15.31
N CYS A 158 -0.06 20.17 14.62
CA CYS A 158 0.22 20.03 13.19
C CYS A 158 -0.69 20.86 12.27
N LYS A 159 -1.88 21.30 12.71
CA LYS A 159 -2.77 22.14 11.90
C LYS A 159 -2.18 23.52 11.55
N TYR A 160 -1.11 23.92 12.24
CA TYR A 160 -0.47 25.23 12.12
C TYR A 160 0.90 25.22 11.43
N ASP A 161 1.31 24.08 10.86
CA ASP A 161 2.56 23.94 10.11
C ASP A 161 2.30 24.20 8.60
N PRO A 162 2.85 25.28 8.01
CA PRO A 162 2.52 25.79 6.66
C PRO A 162 3.05 24.95 5.49
#